data_AF-A0A941AYD1-F1
#
_entry.id   AF-A0A941AYD1-F1
#
_cell.length_a   1.000
_cell.length_b   1.000
_cell.length_c   1.000
_cell.angle_alpha   90.00
_cell.angle_beta   90.00
_cell.angle_gamma   90.00
#
_symmetry.space_group_name_H-M   'P 1'
#
loop_
_entity.id
_entity.type
_entity.pdbx_description
1 polymer ?
#
loop_
_entity_poly.entity_id
_entity_poly.type
_entity_poly.pdbx_seq_one_letter_code
_entity_poly.pdbx_strand_id
1 'polypeptide(L)'
;KSKVNFESKILSNGDTLKQLLARSRYFLYKAKTKWTQNQTERAALLFELYPDIPKGYNLTQELRNIFENTKDKIIGFAKLAKWHEKVNQSGFKSFGTISRTIMNHYQTIL
;
A
#
# COMPACT_ATOMS: atom_id res chain seq x y z
N LYS A 1 -37.90 22.24 5.34
CA LYS A 1 -36.68 21.60 4.78
C LYS A 1 -36.99 20.15 4.51
N SER A 2 -37.09 19.75 3.25
CA SER A 2 -37.31 18.36 2.84
C SER A 2 -36.11 17.51 3.28
N LYS A 3 -36.35 16.45 4.07
CA LYS A 3 -35.31 15.44 4.36
C LYS A 3 -35.02 14.70 3.05
N VAL A 4 -33.94 15.05 2.38
CA VAL A 4 -33.41 14.22 1.29
C VAL A 4 -32.82 12.98 1.96
N ASN A 5 -33.44 11.82 1.76
CA ASN A 5 -32.88 10.55 2.19
C ASN A 5 -31.63 10.28 1.35
N PHE A 6 -30.47 10.21 2.01
CA PHE A 6 -29.21 9.87 1.34
C PHE A 6 -29.20 8.36 1.07
N GLU A 7 -29.32 7.97 -0.19
CA GLU A 7 -29.11 6.59 -0.61
C GLU A 7 -27.63 6.37 -0.95
N SER A 8 -26.96 5.53 -0.15
CA SER A 8 -25.58 5.15 -0.44
C SER A 8 -25.54 4.12 -1.56
N LYS A 9 -24.73 4.37 -2.59
CA LYS A 9 -24.41 3.35 -3.59
C LYS A 9 -23.81 2.11 -2.91
N ILE A 10 -24.38 0.94 -3.22
CA ILE A 10 -23.91 -0.38 -2.79
C ILE A 10 -23.04 -0.98 -3.90
N LEU A 11 -21.91 -1.56 -3.51
CA LEU A 11 -20.96 -2.23 -4.40
C LEU A 11 -21.33 -3.71 -4.56
N SER A 12 -20.69 -4.39 -5.53
CA SER A 12 -20.96 -5.81 -5.81
C SER A 12 -20.70 -6.75 -4.61
N ASN A 13 -19.83 -6.34 -3.69
CA ASN A 13 -19.56 -7.09 -2.45
C ASN A 13 -20.51 -6.74 -1.29
N GLY A 14 -21.58 -5.97 -1.54
CA GLY A 14 -22.55 -5.53 -0.54
C GLY A 14 -22.11 -4.38 0.38
N ASP A 15 -20.89 -3.86 0.21
CA ASP A 15 -20.42 -2.71 0.98
C ASP A 15 -20.92 -1.38 0.36
N THR A 16 -21.15 -0.39 1.21
CA THR A 16 -21.08 1.02 0.82
C THR A 16 -19.63 1.45 0.59
N LEU A 17 -19.39 2.56 -0.11
CA LEU A 17 -18.03 3.12 -0.26
C LEU A 17 -17.32 3.36 1.08
N LYS A 18 -18.05 3.84 2.10
CA LYS A 18 -17.49 4.07 3.44
C LYS A 18 -17.09 2.76 4.12
N GLN A 19 -17.93 1.73 4.00
CA GLN A 19 -17.63 0.39 4.53
C GLN A 19 -16.44 -0.24 3.80
N LEU A 20 -16.35 -0.09 2.48
CA LEU A 20 -15.22 -0.56 1.68
C LEU A 20 -13.90 0.00 2.24
N LEU A 21 -13.81 1.33 2.42
CA LEU A 21 -12.63 1.99 2.95
C LEU A 21 -12.31 1.53 4.39
N ALA A 22 -13.30 1.52 5.27
CA ALA A 22 -13.13 1.15 6.67
C ALA A 22 -12.68 -0.30 6.85
N ARG A 23 -13.33 -1.23 6.15
CA ARG A 23 -13.05 -2.68 6.23
C ARG A 23 -11.76 -3.06 5.51
N SER A 24 -11.26 -2.22 4.60
CA SER A 24 -10.01 -2.51 3.89
C SER A 24 -8.75 -2.15 4.65
N ARG A 25 -8.83 -1.21 5.59
CA ARG A 25 -7.66 -0.63 6.27
C ARG A 25 -6.66 -1.66 6.81
N TYR A 26 -7.15 -2.68 7.51
CA TYR A 26 -6.26 -3.61 8.24
C TYR A 26 -5.61 -4.67 7.34
N PHE A 27 -6.28 -5.15 6.30
CA PHE A 27 -5.66 -6.16 5.45
C PHE A 27 -4.55 -5.57 4.57
N LEU A 28 -4.61 -4.26 4.28
CA LEU A 28 -3.56 -3.54 3.55
C LEU A 28 -2.21 -3.50 4.28
N TYR A 29 -2.15 -3.83 5.56
CA TYR A 29 -0.88 -3.98 6.28
C TYR A 29 -0.22 -5.34 6.07
N LYS A 30 -0.97 -6.32 5.54
CA LYS A 30 -0.55 -7.71 5.37
C LYS A 30 -0.12 -7.97 3.93
N ALA A 31 0.75 -8.95 3.74
CA ALA A 31 1.07 -9.49 2.42
C ALA A 31 -0.17 -10.12 1.76
N LYS A 32 -0.27 -10.05 0.43
CA LYS A 32 -1.40 -10.61 -0.34
C LYS A 32 -1.63 -12.09 -0.05
N THR A 33 -0.56 -12.85 0.22
CA THR A 33 -0.61 -14.28 0.58
C THR A 33 -1.33 -14.57 1.89
N LYS A 34 -1.57 -13.54 2.71
CA LYS A 34 -2.30 -13.64 3.99
C LYS A 34 -3.72 -13.11 3.90
N TRP A 35 -4.17 -12.71 2.72
CA TRP A 35 -5.54 -12.24 2.51
C TRP A 35 -6.50 -13.41 2.41
N THR A 36 -7.67 -13.26 3.03
CA THR A 36 -8.79 -14.16 2.77
C THR A 36 -9.41 -13.85 1.42
N GLN A 37 -10.22 -14.77 0.87
CA GLN A 37 -10.94 -14.54 -0.39
C GLN A 37 -11.75 -13.23 -0.35
N ASN A 38 -12.52 -13.01 0.72
CA ASN A 38 -13.30 -11.77 0.91
C ASN A 38 -12.43 -10.50 0.97
N GLN A 39 -11.18 -10.60 1.43
CA GLN A 39 -10.24 -9.47 1.45
C GLN A 39 -9.69 -9.22 0.05
N THR A 40 -9.39 -10.28 -0.72
CA THR A 40 -8.94 -10.17 -2.11
C THR A 40 -10.00 -9.54 -3.01
N GLU A 41 -11.26 -9.98 -2.91
CA GLU A 41 -12.39 -9.39 -3.64
C GLU A 41 -12.57 -7.91 -3.28
N ARG A 42 -12.48 -7.59 -1.99
CA ARG A 42 -12.56 -6.21 -1.50
C ARG A 42 -11.39 -5.35 -1.98
N ALA A 43 -10.18 -5.90 -2.01
CA ALA A 43 -9.00 -5.23 -2.52
C ALA A 43 -9.13 -4.92 -4.02
N ALA A 44 -9.70 -5.83 -4.81
CA ALA A 44 -9.93 -5.60 -6.24
C ALA A 44 -10.82 -4.37 -6.46
N LEU A 45 -11.97 -4.31 -5.77
CA LEU A 45 -12.88 -3.16 -5.83
C LEU A 45 -12.21 -1.87 -5.34
N LEU A 46 -11.47 -1.95 -4.23
CA LEU A 46 -10.78 -0.79 -3.67
C LEU A 46 -9.73 -0.24 -4.64
N PHE A 47 -8.97 -1.10 -5.30
CA PHE A 47 -7.89 -0.72 -6.19
C PHE A 47 -8.39 -0.17 -7.53
N GLU A 48 -9.54 -0.67 -8.00
CA GLU A 48 -10.23 -0.09 -9.14
C GLU A 48 -10.73 1.33 -8.85
N LEU A 49 -11.36 1.53 -7.68
CA LEU A 49 -11.93 2.82 -7.29
C LEU A 49 -10.88 3.86 -6.85
N TYR A 50 -9.77 3.40 -6.26
CA TYR A 50 -8.71 4.27 -5.73
C TYR A 50 -7.32 3.79 -6.19
N PRO A 51 -6.91 4.12 -7.43
CA PRO A 51 -5.66 3.62 -8.03
C PRO A 51 -4.36 4.00 -7.31
N ASP A 52 -4.40 4.98 -6.40
CA ASP A 52 -3.23 5.35 -5.60
C ASP A 52 -2.99 4.41 -4.40
N ILE A 53 -4.04 3.76 -3.90
CA ILE A 53 -3.93 2.77 -2.81
C ILE A 53 -3.04 1.59 -3.22
N PRO A 54 -3.24 0.90 -4.37
CA PRO A 54 -2.36 -0.21 -4.76
C PRO A 54 -0.92 0.25 -4.98
N LYS A 55 -0.68 1.47 -5.48
CA LYS A 55 0.69 2.02 -5.61
C LYS A 55 1.38 2.12 -4.25
N GLY A 56 0.74 2.76 -3.27
CA GLY A 56 1.28 2.89 -1.92
C GLY A 56 1.42 1.53 -1.20
N TYR A 57 0.45 0.64 -1.38
CA TYR A 57 0.51 -0.73 -0.86
C TYR A 57 1.73 -1.48 -1.41
N ASN A 58 1.94 -1.44 -2.73
CA ASN A 58 3.05 -2.14 -3.38
C ASN A 58 4.40 -1.58 -2.90
N LEU A 59 4.58 -0.26 -2.81
CA LEU A 59 5.80 0.34 -2.25
C LEU A 59 6.08 -0.12 -0.82
N THR A 60 5.03 -0.23 0.00
CA THR A 60 5.14 -0.72 1.39
C THR A 60 5.57 -2.19 1.44
N GLN A 61 4.93 -3.04 0.63
CA GLN A 61 5.25 -4.48 0.61
C GLN A 61 6.64 -4.74 0.01
N GLU A 62 7.06 -3.98 -1.00
CA GLU A 62 8.41 -4.06 -1.54
C GLU A 62 9.47 -3.72 -0.49
N LEU A 63 9.27 -2.63 0.24
CA LEU A 63 10.20 -2.24 1.31
C LEU A 63 10.28 -3.33 2.39
N ARG A 64 9.12 -3.81 2.86
CA ARG A 64 9.04 -4.95 3.80
C ARG A 64 9.86 -6.14 3.30
N ASN A 65 9.65 -6.53 2.04
CA ASN A 65 10.32 -7.68 1.46
C ASN A 65 11.85 -7.49 1.38
N ILE A 66 12.33 -6.27 1.16
CA ILE A 66 13.78 -5.98 1.18
C ILE A 66 14.36 -6.30 2.55
N PHE A 67 13.74 -5.80 3.63
CA PHE A 67 14.21 -6.04 5.00
C PHE A 67 14.01 -7.47 5.49
N GLU A 68 12.91 -8.13 5.12
CA GLU A 68 12.62 -9.49 5.58
C GLU A 68 13.48 -10.56 4.88
N ASN A 69 13.77 -10.39 3.59
CA ASN A 69 14.33 -11.46 2.75
C ASN A 69 15.74 -11.21 2.21
N THR A 70 16.37 -10.08 2.54
CA THR A 70 17.73 -9.78 2.06
C THR A 70 18.77 -10.01 3.15
N LYS A 71 19.62 -11.03 2.96
CA LYS A 71 20.71 -11.37 3.88
C LYS A 71 22.05 -10.74 3.47
N ASP A 72 22.25 -10.57 2.16
CA ASP A 72 23.44 -9.96 1.61
C ASP A 72 23.27 -8.43 1.54
N LYS A 73 24.21 -7.70 2.14
CA LYS A 73 24.11 -6.23 2.25
C LYS A 73 24.21 -5.54 0.89
N ILE A 74 25.06 -6.02 -0.02
CA ILE A 74 25.26 -5.40 -1.34
C ILE A 74 23.98 -5.54 -2.18
N ILE A 75 23.38 -6.73 -2.16
CA ILE A 75 22.09 -6.98 -2.84
C ILE A 75 20.98 -6.11 -2.21
N GLY A 76 20.99 -5.97 -0.88
CA GLY A 76 20.03 -5.15 -0.16
C GLY A 76 20.11 -3.68 -0.55
N PHE A 77 21.32 -3.13 -0.64
CA PHE A 77 21.56 -1.79 -1.15
C PHE A 77 21.03 -1.62 -2.58
N ALA A 78 21.38 -2.50 -3.51
CA ALA A 78 20.88 -2.43 -4.88
C ALA A 78 19.33 -2.43 -4.94
N LYS A 79 18.66 -3.24 -4.10
CA LYS A 79 17.20 -3.25 -4.00
C LYS A 79 16.64 -1.95 -3.41
N LEU A 80 17.25 -1.39 -2.36
CA LEU A 80 16.85 -0.12 -1.76
C LEU A 80 17.00 1.04 -2.76
N ALA A 81 18.05 1.05 -3.57
CA ALA A 81 18.25 2.05 -4.62
C ALA A 81 17.13 1.96 -5.68
N LYS A 82 16.78 0.74 -6.12
CA LYS A 82 15.66 0.52 -7.04
C LYS A 82 14.31 0.94 -6.43
N TRP A 83 14.11 0.68 -5.15
CA TRP A 83 12.91 1.10 -4.44
C TRP A 83 12.82 2.63 -4.30
N HIS A 84 13.94 3.30 -4.01
CA HIS A 84 14.02 4.77 -3.98
C HIS A 84 13.58 5.39 -5.31
N GLU A 85 14.02 4.83 -6.44
CA GLU A 85 13.60 5.31 -7.76
C GLU A 85 12.08 5.15 -7.97
N LYS A 86 11.49 4.02 -7.58
CA LYS A 86 10.03 3.83 -7.62
C LYS A 86 9.28 4.83 -6.72
N VAL A 87 9.84 5.16 -5.56
CA VAL A 87 9.27 6.17 -4.66
C VAL A 87 9.26 7.54 -5.34
N ASN A 88 10.35 7.94 -5.98
CA ASN A 88 10.42 9.21 -6.73
C ASN A 88 9.37 9.27 -7.83
N GLN A 89 9.24 8.19 -8.61
CA GLN A 89 8.26 8.09 -9.69
C GLN A 89 6.80 8.07 -9.21
N SER A 90 6.56 7.65 -7.97
CA SER A 90 5.21 7.54 -7.41
C SER A 90 4.55 8.89 -7.10
N GLY A 91 5.34 9.95 -6.89
CA GLY A 91 4.85 11.26 -6.46
C GLY A 91 4.40 11.35 -4.99
N PHE A 92 4.49 10.27 -4.20
CA PHE A 92 4.08 10.29 -2.80
C PHE A 92 5.12 10.97 -1.91
N LYS A 93 4.81 12.16 -1.42
CA LYS A 93 5.66 12.92 -0.49
C LYS A 93 6.00 12.16 0.80
N SER A 94 5.05 11.41 1.35
CA SER A 94 5.25 10.62 2.58
C SER A 94 6.31 9.54 2.41
N PHE A 95 6.28 8.80 1.29
CA PHE A 95 7.32 7.82 0.97
C PHE A 95 8.65 8.50 0.67
N GLY A 96 8.65 9.67 0.02
CA GLY A 96 9.87 10.45 -0.23
C GLY A 96 10.65 10.79 1.05
N THR A 97 9.95 11.16 2.14
CA THR A 97 10.59 11.39 3.44
C THR A 97 11.26 10.13 3.99
N ILE A 98 10.55 8.99 3.95
CA ILE A 98 11.10 7.70 4.40
C ILE A 98 12.32 7.31 3.56
N SER A 99 12.23 7.50 2.24
CA SER A 99 13.30 7.19 1.30
C SER A 99 14.57 8.00 1.57
N ARG A 100 14.43 9.30 1.85
CA ARG A 100 15.55 10.16 2.24
C ARG A 100 16.21 9.71 3.54
N THR A 101 15.42 9.35 4.55
CA THR A 101 15.97 8.80 5.80
C THR A 101 16.77 7.53 5.56
N ILE A 102 16.26 6.61 4.73
CA ILE A 102 16.96 5.38 4.38
C ILE A 102 18.29 5.68 3.68
N MET A 103 18.28 6.60 2.71
CA MET A 103 19.49 7.00 1.99
C MET A 103 20.54 7.68 2.89
N ASN A 104 20.11 8.47 3.87
CA ASN A 104 21.03 9.11 4.81
C ASN A 104 21.71 8.12 5.76
N HIS A 105 21.07 6.98 6.04
CA HIS A 105 21.57 5.93 6.93
C HIS A 105 21.99 4.66 6.18
N TYR A 106 22.29 4.79 4.89
CA TYR A 106 22.43 3.65 3.98
C TYR A 106 23.45 2.61 4.46
N GLN A 107 24.56 3.03 5.07
CA GLN A 107 25.60 2.11 5.55
C GLN A 107 25.18 1.23 6.75
N THR A 108 24.21 1.67 7.55
CA THR A 108 23.84 1.03 8.82
C THR A 108 22.43 0.46 8.84
N ILE A 109 21.66 0.64 7.77
CA ILE A 109 20.22 0.32 7.77
C ILE A 109 19.91 -1.15 7.50
N LEU A 110 20.86 -1.92 6.96
CA LEU A 110 20.75 -3.37 6.68
C LEU A 110 21.75 -4.20 7.47
#